data_AF-A0A074ME09-F1
#
_entry.id   AF-A0A074ME09-F1
#
_cell.length_a   1.000
_cell.length_b   1.000
_cell.length_c   1.000
_cell.angle_alpha   90.00
_cell.angle_beta   90.00
_cell.angle_gamma   90.00
#
_symmetry.space_group_name_H-M   'P 1'
#
loop_
_entity.id
_entity.type
_entity.pdbx_description
1 polymer ?
#
loop_
_entity_poly.entity_id
_entity_poly.type
_entity_poly.pdbx_seq_one_letter_code
_entity_poly.pdbx_strand_id
1 'polypeptide(L)'
;MKINESNRISQVQKYQQANRFTDQDKCTSSSTYNKQDAVSISAEALEKAREVSQSESVDHAERLTAVKKQIQDGTYQVETNAVVQKILEAYGE
;
A
#
# COMPACT_ATOMS: atom_id res chain seq x y z
N MET A 1 -60.80 -8.57 15.66
CA MET A 1 -59.35 -8.83 15.83
C MET A 1 -58.68 -8.73 14.47
N LYS A 2 -57.60 -7.95 14.36
CA LYS A 2 -56.80 -7.83 13.13
C LYS A 2 -55.65 -8.84 13.21
N ILE A 3 -55.72 -9.89 12.40
CA ILE A 3 -54.69 -10.95 12.34
C ILE A 3 -53.59 -10.44 11.41
N ASN A 4 -52.36 -10.32 11.93
CA ASN A 4 -51.21 -9.97 11.10
C ASN A 4 -50.73 -11.25 10.38
N GLU A 5 -50.68 -11.22 9.05
CA GLU A 5 -50.28 -12.40 8.27
C GLU A 5 -48.87 -12.88 8.61
N SER A 6 -48.75 -14.16 8.94
CA SER A 6 -47.51 -14.85 9.34
C SER A 6 -46.45 -14.88 8.23
N ASN A 7 -46.81 -14.56 6.99
CA ASN A 7 -45.92 -14.63 5.83
C ASN A 7 -45.17 -13.33 5.51
N ARG A 8 -45.28 -12.27 6.32
CA ARG A 8 -44.55 -11.01 6.08
C ARG A 8 -43.02 -11.20 6.08
N ILE A 9 -42.50 -12.06 6.96
CA ILE A 9 -41.05 -12.29 7.09
C ILE A 9 -40.49 -13.01 5.84
N SER A 10 -41.24 -13.96 5.28
CA SER A 10 -40.84 -14.69 4.06
C SER A 10 -40.76 -13.76 2.85
N GLN A 11 -41.67 -12.79 2.73
CA GLN A 11 -41.62 -11.82 1.64
C GLN A 11 -40.42 -10.86 1.77
N VAL A 12 -40.12 -10.39 2.99
CA VAL A 12 -38.94 -9.53 3.23
C VAL A 12 -37.63 -10.25 2.89
N GLN A 13 -37.52 -11.54 3.21
CA GLN A 13 -36.33 -12.34 2.85
C GLN A 13 -36.12 -12.45 1.34
N LYS A 14 -37.19 -12.55 0.54
CA LYS A 14 -37.09 -12.59 -0.93
C LYS A 14 -36.57 -11.26 -1.50
N TYR A 15 -37.05 -10.12 -0.97
CA TYR A 15 -36.53 -8.81 -1.34
C TYR A 15 -35.07 -8.62 -0.95
N GLN A 16 -34.67 -9.08 0.24
CA GLN A 16 -33.27 -9.02 0.68
C GLN A 16 -32.34 -9.89 -0.16
N GLN A 17 -32.80 -11.06 -0.62
CA GLN A 17 -32.01 -11.93 -1.50
C GLN A 17 -31.92 -11.37 -2.92
N ALA A 18 -33.01 -10.84 -3.49
CA ALA A 18 -33.01 -10.21 -4.80
C ALA A 18 -32.02 -9.03 -4.88
N ASN A 19 -31.95 -8.20 -3.83
CA ASN A 19 -30.98 -7.10 -3.74
C ASN A 19 -29.53 -7.58 -3.55
N ARG A 20 -29.28 -8.84 -3.15
CA ARG A 20 -27.93 -9.42 -3.09
C ARG A 20 -27.49 -9.99 -4.44
N PHE A 21 -28.42 -10.41 -5.29
CA PHE A 21 -28.09 -10.90 -6.63
C PHE A 21 -27.75 -9.77 -7.62
N THR A 22 -28.24 -8.56 -7.39
CA THR A 22 -27.83 -7.37 -8.16
C THR A 22 -26.38 -6.94 -7.91
N ASP A 23 -25.76 -7.36 -6.79
CA ASP A 23 -24.35 -7.13 -6.49
C ASP A 23 -23.41 -8.18 -7.12
N GLN A 24 -23.96 -9.21 -7.78
CA GLN A 24 -23.19 -10.33 -8.33
C GLN A 24 -22.97 -10.26 -9.86
N ASP A 25 -23.40 -9.18 -10.51
CA ASP A 25 -23.03 -8.87 -11.90
C ASP A 25 -21.61 -8.29 -11.93
N LYS A 26 -20.64 -9.20 -11.94
CA LYS A 26 -19.18 -8.97 -11.91
C LYS A 26 -18.59 -8.17 -13.09
N CYS A 27 -19.37 -7.42 -13.87
CA CYS A 27 -18.85 -6.72 -15.05
C CYS A 27 -19.30 -5.26 -15.19
N THR A 28 -20.18 -4.73 -14.36
CA THR A 28 -20.57 -3.32 -14.45
C THR A 28 -20.80 -2.74 -13.06
N SER A 29 -20.34 -1.51 -12.86
CA SER A 29 -20.52 -0.67 -11.67
C SER A 29 -19.55 -0.91 -10.52
N SER A 30 -18.48 -0.12 -10.57
CA SER A 30 -17.84 0.52 -9.42
C SER A 30 -18.81 0.74 -8.26
N SER A 31 -18.81 -0.16 -7.27
CA SER A 31 -19.42 0.11 -5.97
C SER A 31 -18.62 1.23 -5.30
N THR A 32 -19.16 2.45 -5.36
CA THR A 32 -18.62 3.64 -4.68
C THR A 32 -18.76 3.57 -3.16
N TYR A 33 -19.27 2.47 -2.61
CA TYR A 33 -19.54 2.34 -1.17
C TYR A 33 -18.37 1.75 -0.37
N ASN A 34 -17.38 1.14 -1.02
CA ASN A 34 -16.14 0.68 -0.38
C ASN A 34 -14.94 0.86 -1.32
N LYS A 35 -14.76 2.06 -1.88
CA LYS A 35 -13.47 2.40 -2.51
C LYS A 35 -12.45 2.55 -1.40
N GLN A 36 -11.78 1.46 -1.07
CA GLN A 36 -10.56 1.53 -0.26
C GLN A 36 -9.55 2.35 -1.04
N ASP A 37 -8.86 3.25 -0.36
CA ASP A 37 -7.75 4.00 -0.94
C ASP A 37 -6.65 3.02 -1.29
N ALA A 38 -6.62 2.59 -2.56
CA ALA A 38 -5.65 1.66 -3.09
C ALA A 38 -4.88 2.31 -4.23
N VAL A 39 -3.55 2.22 -4.17
CA VAL A 39 -2.67 2.70 -5.23
C VAL A 39 -2.43 1.55 -6.21
N SER A 40 -2.80 1.73 -7.48
CA SER A 40 -2.47 0.78 -8.54
C SER A 40 -1.11 1.14 -9.13
N ILE A 41 -0.11 0.33 -8.82
CA ILE A 41 1.27 0.48 -9.31
C ILE A 41 1.47 -0.47 -10.50
N SER A 42 2.14 -0.01 -11.56
CA SER A 42 2.44 -0.85 -12.72
C SER A 42 3.39 -2.00 -12.35
N ALA A 43 3.24 -3.15 -13.03
CA ALA A 43 4.09 -4.32 -12.80
C ALA A 43 5.58 -4.01 -13.03
N GLU A 44 5.88 -3.21 -14.05
CA GLU A 44 7.25 -2.75 -14.37
C GLU A 44 7.84 -1.88 -13.25
N ALA A 45 7.06 -0.98 -12.64
CA ALA A 45 7.53 -0.14 -11.55
C ALA A 45 7.83 -0.96 -10.28
N LEU A 46 7.03 -2.00 -10.02
CA LEU A 46 7.30 -2.94 -8.92
C LEU A 46 8.56 -3.77 -9.16
N GLU A 47 8.83 -4.17 -10.39
CA GLU A 47 10.04 -4.92 -10.76
C GLU A 47 11.29 -4.06 -10.58
N LYS A 48 11.30 -2.84 -11.13
CA LYS A 48 12.42 -1.90 -10.95
C LYS A 48 12.68 -1.57 -9.48
N ALA A 49 11.64 -1.39 -8.66
CA ALA A 49 11.79 -1.16 -7.23
C ALA A 49 12.45 -2.35 -6.50
N ARG A 50 12.14 -3.58 -6.92
CA ARG A 50 12.77 -4.79 -6.39
C ARG A 50 14.23 -4.91 -6.81
N GLU A 51 14.55 -4.59 -8.07
CA GLU A 51 15.93 -4.60 -8.57
C GLU A 51 16.83 -3.62 -7.81
N VAL A 52 16.35 -2.39 -7.59
CA VAL A 52 17.07 -1.39 -6.79
C VAL A 52 17.28 -1.91 -5.36
N SER A 53 16.24 -2.46 -4.74
CA SER A 53 16.30 -3.00 -3.38
C SER A 53 17.21 -4.23 -3.25
N GLN A 54 17.36 -5.04 -4.30
CA GLN A 54 18.25 -6.21 -4.32
C GLN A 54 19.69 -5.85 -4.66
N SER A 55 19.91 -4.77 -5.41
CA SER A 55 21.26 -4.26 -5.72
C SER A 55 21.99 -3.69 -4.49
N GLU A 56 21.23 -3.29 -3.46
CA GLU A 56 21.72 -2.91 -2.13
C GLU A 56 22.07 -4.15 -1.29
N SER A 57 23.07 -4.87 -1.80
CA SER A 57 23.58 -6.15 -1.30
C SER A 57 24.11 -6.12 0.16
N VAL A 58 24.47 -7.30 0.69
CA VAL A 58 24.99 -7.58 2.04
C VAL A 58 26.01 -6.55 2.57
N ASP A 59 26.86 -6.00 1.70
CA ASP A 59 27.83 -4.96 2.02
C ASP A 59 27.16 -3.67 2.55
N HIS A 60 25.98 -3.32 2.06
CA HIS A 60 25.20 -2.19 2.58
C HIS A 60 24.70 -2.46 4.02
N ALA A 61 24.26 -3.68 4.31
CA ALA A 61 23.82 -4.04 5.67
C ALA A 61 24.99 -3.96 6.67
N GLU A 62 26.16 -4.47 6.30
CA GLU A 62 27.37 -4.37 7.13
C GLU A 62 27.79 -2.92 7.36
N ARG A 63 27.89 -2.11 6.29
CA ARG A 63 28.19 -0.67 6.39
C ARG A 63 27.19 0.07 7.27
N LEU A 64 25.90 -0.23 7.13
CA LEU A 64 24.85 0.40 7.94
C LEU A 64 25.02 0.08 9.43
N THR A 65 25.38 -1.16 9.79
CA THR A 65 25.64 -1.52 11.18
C THR A 65 26.87 -0.80 11.74
N ALA A 66 27.93 -0.68 10.96
CA ALA A 66 29.14 0.04 11.35
C ALA A 66 28.86 1.53 11.60
N VAL A 67 28.12 2.18 10.69
CA VAL A 67 27.72 3.59 10.82
C VAL A 67 26.82 3.79 12.04
N LYS A 68 25.83 2.92 12.26
CA LYS A 68 24.96 2.99 13.45
C LYS A 68 25.77 2.95 14.75
N LYS A 69 26.78 2.09 14.81
CA LYS A 69 27.67 2.01 15.97
C LYS A 69 28.47 3.30 16.17
N GLN A 70 29.06 3.86 15.12
CA GLN A 70 29.79 5.15 15.20
C GLN A 70 28.89 6.31 15.66
N ILE A 71 27.61 6.31 15.28
CA ILE A 71 26.64 7.30 15.75
C ILE A 71 26.35 7.12 17.25
N GLN A 72 26.14 5.87 17.69
CA GLN A 72 25.92 5.57 19.12
C GLN A 72 27.12 5.96 19.99
N ASP A 73 28.33 5.71 19.49
CA ASP A 73 29.59 6.04 20.16
C ASP A 73 29.93 7.55 20.05
N GLY A 74 29.10 8.34 19.35
CA GLY A 74 29.29 9.78 19.16
C GLY A 74 30.50 10.16 18.31
N THR A 75 31.11 9.21 17.61
CA THR A 75 32.34 9.39 16.83
C THR A 75 32.07 9.58 15.33
N TYR A 76 30.81 9.56 14.91
CA TYR A 76 30.42 9.76 13.52
C TYR A 76 30.55 11.23 13.12
N GLN A 77 31.47 11.53 12.20
CA GLN A 77 31.67 12.87 11.64
C GLN A 77 30.98 12.98 10.28
N VAL A 78 30.13 13.99 10.13
CA VAL A 78 29.46 14.28 8.85
C VAL A 78 30.36 15.18 8.01
N GLU A 79 30.89 14.64 6.92
CA GLU A 79 31.68 15.42 5.96
C GLU A 79 30.77 16.30 5.10
N THR A 80 30.81 17.62 5.32
CA THR A 80 29.93 18.57 4.64
C THR A 80 30.11 18.54 3.11
N ASN A 81 31.35 18.35 2.63
CA ASN A 81 31.63 18.23 1.20
C ASN A 81 30.97 17.00 0.56
N ALA A 82 30.95 15.87 1.27
CA ALA A 82 30.30 14.66 0.78
C ALA A 82 28.77 14.84 0.68
N VAL A 83 28.18 15.55 1.66
CA VAL A 83 26.75 15.90 1.63
C VAL A 83 26.42 16.80 0.45
N VAL A 84 27.18 17.88 0.25
CA VAL A 84 26.97 18.81 -0.88
C VAL A 84 27.11 18.09 -2.22
N GLN A 85 28.13 17.25 -2.37
CA GLN A 85 28.34 16.47 -3.58
C GLN A 85 27.15 15.54 -3.87
N LYS A 86 26.62 14.84 -2.85
CA LYS A 86 25.47 13.95 -3.03
C LYS A 86 24.18 14.70 -3.35
N ILE A 87 23.97 15.88 -2.77
CA ILE A 87 22.84 16.74 -3.11
C ILE A 87 22.97 17.21 -4.57
N LEU A 88 24.18 17.60 -5.00
CA LEU A 88 24.43 18.03 -6.37
C LEU A 88 24.29 16.88 -7.38
N GLU A 89 24.71 15.66 -7.03
CA GLU A 89 24.48 14.48 -7.88
C GLU A 89 22.98 14.16 -8.03
N ALA A 90 22.18 14.36 -6.97
CA ALA A 90 20.76 14.04 -6.97
C ALA A 90 19.87 15.13 -7.59
N TYR A 91 20.27 16.40 -7.50
CA TYR A 91 19.43 17.56 -7.85
C TYR A 91 20.14 18.62 -8.70
N GLY A 92 21.43 18.46 -9.00
CA GLY A 92 22.16 19.34 -9.90
C GLY A 92 21.79 19.01 -11.34
N GLU A 93 21.34 20.03 -12.08
CA GLU A 93 21.02 19.92 -13.51
C GLU A 93 22.26 19.69 -14.38
#